data_AF-A0A100WSW5-F1
#
_entry.id   AF-A0A100WSW5-F1
#
_cell.length_a   1.000
_cell.length_b   1.000
_cell.length_c   1.000
_cell.angle_alpha   90.00
_cell.angle_beta   90.00
_cell.angle_gamma   90.00
#
_symmetry.space_group_name_H-M   'P 1'
#
loop_
_entity.id
_entity.type
_entity.pdbx_description
1 polymer ?
#
loop_
_entity_poly.entity_id
_entity_poly.type
_entity_poly.pdbx_seq_one_letter_code
_entity_poly.pdbx_strand_id
1 'polypeptide(L)'
;MTLRNDWGIDDWFSADDQNDVANAINQNTTDIAAAAAALAGKADKTTTITAGTGLTGGGTLAANRTLAADFGTAAGKVCEGNDSRLSDARTPTAHTHIIANVTGLQAALDGKIAGSGSATGLWMGTTLPGSGTAGVLYVVPPA
;
A
#
# COMPACT_ATOMS: atom_id res chain seq x y z
N MET A 1 31.02 20.37 48.09
CA MET A 1 31.58 20.23 49.44
C MET A 1 30.76 19.18 50.17
N THR A 2 31.38 18.23 50.86
CA THR A 2 30.63 17.29 51.69
C THR A 2 30.26 18.02 52.98
N LEU A 3 28.97 18.03 53.34
CA LEU A 3 28.56 18.62 54.61
C LEU A 3 29.17 17.82 55.77
N ARG A 4 29.68 18.53 56.77
CA ARG A 4 30.19 17.93 58.00
C ARG A 4 29.13 17.04 58.63
N ASN A 5 29.48 15.78 58.93
CA ASN A 5 28.53 14.75 59.39
C ASN A 5 28.93 14.10 60.73
N ASP A 6 29.91 14.66 61.42
CA ASP A 6 30.52 14.13 62.65
C ASP A 6 30.36 15.10 63.84
N TRP A 7 29.25 15.83 63.92
CA TRP A 7 28.98 16.84 64.94
C TRP A 7 29.00 16.28 66.38
N GLY A 8 29.86 16.85 67.23
CA GLY A 8 29.97 16.60 68.66
C GLY A 8 29.26 17.63 69.54
N ILE A 9 29.16 17.36 70.84
CA ILE A 9 28.33 18.14 71.78
C ILE A 9 28.90 19.53 72.14
N ASP A 10 30.09 19.89 71.66
CA ASP A 10 30.72 21.21 71.86
C ASP A 10 31.20 21.83 70.54
N ASP A 11 30.75 21.31 69.39
CA ASP A 11 31.13 21.86 68.09
C ASP A 11 30.40 23.18 67.82
N TRP A 12 31.16 24.21 67.45
CA TRP A 12 30.63 25.50 67.03
C TRP A 12 30.29 25.47 65.54
N PHE A 13 29.05 25.85 65.20
CA PHE A 13 28.63 26.03 63.81
C PHE A 13 29.20 27.34 63.24
N SER A 14 30.19 27.23 62.38
CA SER A 14 30.95 28.35 61.84
C SER A 14 30.27 28.99 60.63
N ALA A 15 30.83 30.10 60.15
CA ALA A 15 30.43 30.69 58.87
C ALA A 15 30.79 29.80 57.67
N ASP A 16 31.86 29.00 57.80
CA ASP A 16 32.26 28.05 56.76
C ASP A 16 31.22 26.93 56.64
N ASP A 17 30.72 26.41 57.77
CA ASP A 17 29.65 25.41 57.76
C ASP A 17 28.36 25.96 57.12
N GLN A 18 28.04 27.24 57.34
CA GLN A 18 26.93 27.91 56.64
C GLN A 18 27.17 28.01 55.13
N ASN A 19 28.39 28.39 54.74
CA ASN A 19 28.77 28.48 53.34
C ASN A 19 28.75 27.09 52.67
N ASP A 20 29.12 26.03 53.37
CA ASP A 20 29.06 24.65 52.90
C ASP A 20 27.62 24.20 52.64
N VAL A 21 26.70 24.51 53.56
CA VAL A 21 25.26 24.29 53.37
C VAL A 21 24.74 25.05 52.15
N ALA A 22 25.10 26.33 52.01
CA ALA A 22 24.69 27.15 50.87
C ALA A 22 25.20 26.56 49.54
N ASN A 23 26.46 26.11 49.52
CA ASN A 23 27.07 25.47 48.36
C ASN A 23 26.36 24.17 47.99
N ALA A 24 26.03 23.32 48.97
CA ALA A 24 25.29 22.08 48.74
C ALA A 24 23.88 22.34 48.18
N ILE A 25 23.18 23.36 48.68
CA ILE A 25 21.85 23.76 48.17
C ILE A 25 21.95 24.28 46.73
N ASN A 26 22.94 25.11 46.43
CA ASN A 26 23.18 25.62 45.07
C ASN A 26 23.49 24.48 44.09
N GLN A 27 24.28 23.49 44.53
CA GLN A 27 24.56 22.30 43.73
C GLN A 27 23.28 21.47 43.50
N ASN A 28 22.51 21.17 44.54
CA ASN A 28 21.23 20.45 44.41
C ASN A 28 20.28 21.17 43.45
N THR A 29 20.24 22.50 43.50
CA THR A 29 19.42 23.31 42.58
C THR A 29 19.88 23.13 41.13
N THR A 30 21.19 23.10 40.91
CA THR A 30 21.80 22.85 39.58
C THR A 30 21.50 21.44 39.08
N ASP A 31 21.65 20.43 39.96
CA ASP A 31 21.42 19.03 39.62
C ASP A 31 19.93 18.77 39.31
N ILE A 32 19.02 19.36 40.08
CA ILE A 32 17.57 19.28 39.83
C ILE A 32 17.23 19.96 38.50
N ALA A 33 17.82 21.12 38.20
CA ALA A 33 17.60 21.79 36.92
C ALA A 33 18.10 20.94 35.74
N ALA A 34 19.26 20.29 35.88
CA ALA A 34 19.80 19.37 34.89
C ALA A 34 18.91 18.12 34.70
N ALA A 35 18.44 17.52 35.81
CA ALA A 35 17.53 16.38 35.77
C ALA A 35 16.17 16.74 35.13
N ALA A 36 15.62 17.91 35.45
CA ALA A 36 14.38 18.41 34.88
C ALA A 36 14.52 18.65 33.36
N ALA A 37 15.62 19.27 32.92
CA ALA A 37 15.91 19.47 31.51
C ALA A 37 16.07 18.13 30.76
N ALA A 38 16.77 17.16 31.36
CA ALA A 38 16.94 15.83 30.79
C ALA A 38 15.60 15.08 30.67
N LEU A 39 14.73 15.17 31.68
CA LEU A 39 13.41 14.54 31.68
C LEU A 39 12.45 15.18 30.68
N ALA A 40 12.47 16.51 30.54
CA ALA A 40 11.63 17.24 29.60
C ALA A 40 11.86 16.83 28.13
N GLY A 41 13.06 16.34 27.79
CA GLY A 41 13.38 15.83 26.46
C GLY A 41 12.97 14.37 26.23
N LYS A 42 12.50 13.64 27.25
CA LYS A 42 12.05 12.24 27.11
C LYS A 42 10.56 12.21 26.80
N ALA A 43 10.16 11.24 25.99
CA ALA A 43 8.75 10.94 25.79
C ALA A 43 8.12 10.42 27.09
N ASP A 44 6.87 10.81 27.37
CA ASP A 44 6.11 10.26 28.48
C ASP A 44 5.82 8.77 28.24
N LYS A 45 6.03 7.93 29.26
CA LYS A 45 5.71 6.51 29.24
C LYS A 45 4.21 6.24 29.09
N THR A 46 3.36 7.23 29.38
CA THR A 46 1.91 7.16 29.10
C THR A 46 1.60 7.35 27.61
N THR A 47 2.53 7.92 26.83
CA THR A 47 2.37 8.03 25.38
C THR A 47 2.40 6.64 24.76
N THR A 48 1.40 6.33 23.93
CA THR A 48 1.27 5.05 23.26
C THR A 48 1.35 5.19 21.75
N ILE A 49 1.96 4.20 21.10
CA ILE A 49 1.80 3.95 19.67
C ILE A 49 0.65 2.97 19.51
N THR A 50 -0.42 3.37 18.82
CA THR A 50 -1.53 2.47 18.51
C THR A 50 -1.30 1.86 17.13
N ALA A 51 -1.15 0.54 17.05
CA ALA A 51 -1.05 -0.14 15.77
C ALA A 51 -2.44 -0.20 15.12
N GLY A 52 -2.55 0.32 13.90
CA GLY A 52 -3.77 0.24 13.09
C GLY A 52 -3.93 -1.12 12.43
N THR A 53 -5.01 -1.25 11.65
CA THR A 53 -5.23 -2.43 10.80
C THR A 53 -4.02 -2.70 9.90
N GLY A 54 -3.59 -3.97 9.84
CA GLY A 54 -2.44 -4.39 9.03
C GLY A 54 -1.07 -4.12 9.66
N LEU A 55 -1.00 -3.62 10.90
CA LEU A 55 0.25 -3.40 11.62
C LEU A 55 0.24 -4.12 12.98
N THR A 56 1.40 -4.62 13.39
CA THR A 56 1.65 -5.08 14.77
C THR A 56 2.63 -4.14 15.47
N GLY A 57 2.82 -4.34 16.78
CA GLY A 57 3.88 -3.66 17.52
C GLY A 57 3.50 -2.34 18.19
N GLY A 58 2.21 -2.11 18.48
CA GLY A 58 1.76 -0.99 19.31
C GLY A 58 2.09 -1.14 20.80
N GLY A 59 1.70 -0.17 21.63
CA GLY A 59 1.90 -0.16 23.08
C GLY A 59 2.52 1.15 23.58
N THR A 60 3.02 1.17 24.82
CA THR A 60 3.67 2.34 25.44
C THR A 60 5.11 2.53 24.97
N LEU A 61 5.66 3.73 25.19
CA LEU A 61 7.08 4.05 24.96
C LEU A 61 8.00 3.71 26.14
N ALA A 62 7.61 2.74 26.99
CA ALA A 62 8.44 2.28 28.11
C ALA A 62 9.72 1.53 27.65
N ALA A 63 9.75 1.07 26.40
CA ALA A 63 10.88 0.45 25.74
C ALA A 63 10.84 0.76 24.23
N ASN A 64 11.91 0.44 23.51
CA ASN A 64 11.94 0.57 22.04
C ASN A 64 10.81 -0.23 21.41
N ARG A 65 10.13 0.36 20.42
CA ARG A 65 9.05 -0.32 19.68
C ARG A 65 9.45 -0.56 18.22
N THR A 66 9.21 -1.78 17.76
CA THR A 66 9.22 -2.13 16.34
C THR A 66 7.80 -2.27 15.84
N LEU A 67 7.48 -1.57 14.76
CA LEU A 67 6.24 -1.74 14.00
C LEU A 67 6.53 -2.62 12.79
N ALA A 68 5.63 -3.55 12.51
CA ALA A 68 5.75 -4.45 11.37
C ALA A 68 4.42 -4.60 10.66
N ALA A 69 4.47 -4.81 9.34
CA ALA A 69 3.31 -5.23 8.58
C ALA A 69 2.84 -6.60 9.09
N ASP A 70 1.53 -6.71 9.31
CA ASP A 70 0.87 -7.89 9.79
C ASP A 70 0.34 -8.68 8.60
N PHE A 71 1.21 -9.48 8.00
CA PHE A 71 0.90 -10.20 6.78
C PHE A 71 -0.02 -11.39 7.01
N GLY A 72 -0.95 -11.63 6.08
CA GLY A 72 -1.84 -12.77 6.15
C GLY A 72 -3.08 -12.67 5.27
N THR A 73 -3.94 -13.68 5.40
CA THR A 73 -5.14 -13.84 4.57
C THR A 73 -6.43 -13.41 5.27
N ALA A 74 -6.40 -13.23 6.59
CA ALA A 74 -7.54 -12.79 7.37
C ALA A 74 -7.87 -11.30 7.14
N ALA A 75 -9.10 -10.90 7.47
CA ALA A 75 -9.50 -9.49 7.43
C ALA A 75 -8.59 -8.64 8.31
N GLY A 76 -8.21 -7.47 7.78
CA GLY A 76 -7.36 -6.53 8.48
C GLY A 76 -5.87 -6.88 8.50
N LYS A 77 -5.43 -7.84 7.67
CA LYS A 77 -4.03 -8.15 7.39
C LYS A 77 -3.60 -7.57 6.04
N VAL A 78 -2.30 -7.41 5.87
CA VAL A 78 -1.70 -7.00 4.59
C VAL A 78 -1.42 -8.24 3.74
N CYS A 79 -1.64 -8.17 2.43
CA CYS A 79 -1.14 -9.16 1.48
C CYS A 79 0.31 -8.83 1.08
N GLU A 80 1.22 -9.79 1.21
CA GLU A 80 2.59 -9.64 0.71
C GLU A 80 2.62 -9.64 -0.83
N GLY A 81 3.64 -9.04 -1.42
CA GLY A 81 3.78 -8.99 -2.89
C GLY A 81 3.94 -10.37 -3.54
N ASN A 82 4.49 -11.33 -2.81
CA ASN A 82 4.63 -12.75 -3.18
C ASN A 82 3.51 -13.63 -2.60
N ASP A 83 2.42 -13.04 -2.10
CA ASP A 83 1.26 -13.80 -1.63
C ASP A 83 0.61 -14.54 -2.82
N SER A 84 0.43 -15.86 -2.66
CA SER A 84 -0.13 -16.74 -3.69
C SER A 84 -1.48 -16.27 -4.26
N ARG A 85 -2.29 -15.56 -3.46
CA ARG A 85 -3.59 -15.04 -3.91
C ARG A 85 -3.44 -13.95 -4.98
N LEU A 86 -2.26 -13.35 -5.11
CA LEU A 86 -1.95 -12.39 -6.17
C LEU A 86 -1.43 -13.08 -7.44
N SER A 87 -0.97 -14.33 -7.35
CA SER A 87 -0.50 -15.11 -8.49
C SER A 87 -1.57 -15.98 -9.16
N ASP A 88 -2.68 -16.27 -8.49
CA ASP A 88 -3.75 -17.09 -9.05
C ASP A 88 -4.43 -16.40 -10.24
N ALA A 89 -4.73 -17.18 -11.29
CA ALA A 89 -5.46 -16.69 -12.45
C ALA A 89 -6.88 -16.26 -12.04
N ARG A 90 -7.16 -14.97 -12.10
CA ARG A 90 -8.51 -14.42 -11.84
C ARG A 90 -9.34 -14.59 -13.09
N THR A 91 -10.18 -15.62 -13.12
CA THR A 91 -11.15 -15.81 -14.21
C THR A 91 -12.02 -14.55 -14.32
N PRO A 92 -12.00 -13.83 -15.46
CA PRO A 92 -12.88 -12.70 -15.65
C PRO A 92 -14.33 -13.11 -15.47
N THR A 93 -15.16 -12.22 -14.92
CA THR A 93 -16.60 -12.44 -14.91
C THR A 93 -17.11 -12.63 -16.34
N ALA A 94 -18.16 -13.45 -16.49
CA ALA A 94 -18.80 -13.65 -17.78
C ALA A 94 -19.17 -12.29 -18.39
N HIS A 95 -18.79 -12.09 -19.65
CA HIS A 95 -19.10 -10.89 -20.41
C HIS A 95 -19.30 -11.26 -21.88
N THR A 96 -20.15 -10.50 -22.56
CA THR A 96 -20.47 -10.73 -23.97
C THR A 96 -19.91 -9.59 -24.82
N HIS A 97 -19.45 -9.92 -26.02
CA HIS A 97 -19.08 -8.94 -27.03
C HIS A 97 -20.14 -8.88 -28.12
N ILE A 98 -20.73 -7.71 -28.32
CA ILE A 98 -21.51 -7.44 -29.52
C ILE A 98 -20.56 -7.12 -30.67
N ILE A 99 -21.01 -7.25 -31.93
CA ILE A 99 -20.18 -6.97 -33.12
C ILE A 99 -19.58 -5.55 -33.07
N ALA A 100 -20.35 -4.57 -32.57
CA ALA A 100 -19.89 -3.19 -32.44
C ALA A 100 -18.72 -3.00 -31.45
N ASN A 101 -18.41 -3.98 -30.58
CA ASN A 101 -17.25 -3.90 -29.69
C ASN A 101 -15.93 -4.16 -30.42
N VAL A 102 -15.98 -4.78 -31.60
CA VAL A 102 -14.79 -5.11 -32.38
C VAL A 102 -14.73 -4.20 -33.61
N THR A 103 -13.97 -3.12 -33.49
CA THR A 103 -13.77 -2.14 -34.57
C THR A 103 -13.38 -2.82 -35.88
N GLY A 104 -14.15 -2.57 -36.93
CA GLY A 104 -13.89 -3.10 -38.28
C GLY A 104 -14.44 -4.51 -38.56
N LEU A 105 -14.97 -5.23 -37.55
CA LEU A 105 -15.51 -6.58 -37.75
C LEU A 105 -16.72 -6.57 -38.68
N GLN A 106 -17.64 -5.61 -38.53
CA GLN A 106 -18.81 -5.50 -39.41
C GLN A 106 -18.38 -5.34 -40.88
N ALA A 107 -17.48 -4.39 -41.17
CA ALA A 107 -16.97 -4.17 -42.53
C ALA A 107 -16.25 -5.40 -43.10
N ALA A 108 -15.49 -6.13 -42.28
CA ALA A 108 -14.81 -7.34 -42.70
C ALA A 108 -15.79 -8.49 -43.02
N LEU A 109 -16.86 -8.63 -42.24
CA LEU A 109 -17.93 -9.60 -42.50
C LEU A 109 -18.72 -9.23 -43.77
N ASP A 110 -19.09 -7.96 -43.90
CA ASP A 110 -19.79 -7.44 -45.07
C ASP A 110 -18.94 -7.64 -46.33
N GLY A 111 -17.62 -7.40 -46.25
CA GLY A 111 -16.69 -7.63 -47.36
C GLY A 111 -16.57 -9.09 -47.81
N LYS A 112 -16.83 -10.08 -46.94
CA LYS A 112 -16.89 -11.50 -47.34
C LYS A 112 -18.16 -11.84 -48.12
N ILE A 113 -19.26 -11.13 -47.86
CA ILE A 113 -20.59 -11.42 -48.43
C ILE A 113 -20.87 -10.54 -49.66
N ALA A 114 -20.37 -9.30 -49.68
CA ALA A 114 -20.84 -8.25 -50.57
C ALA A 114 -20.10 -8.09 -51.90
N GLY A 115 -19.22 -9.01 -52.32
CA GLY A 115 -18.52 -8.81 -53.59
C GLY A 115 -18.11 -10.10 -54.26
N SER A 116 -19.03 -10.68 -55.05
CA SER A 116 -18.71 -11.67 -56.09
C SER A 116 -17.56 -12.60 -55.71
N GLY A 117 -17.75 -13.40 -54.65
CA GLY A 117 -16.73 -14.34 -54.23
C GLY A 117 -16.37 -15.23 -55.42
N SER A 118 -15.11 -15.18 -55.86
CA SER A 118 -14.56 -16.16 -56.80
C SER A 118 -14.47 -17.50 -56.05
N ALA A 119 -15.62 -18.14 -55.85
CA ALA A 119 -15.67 -19.56 -55.62
C ALA A 119 -15.54 -20.21 -56.98
N THR A 120 -14.57 -21.11 -57.13
CA THR A 120 -14.46 -21.97 -58.31
C THR A 120 -15.81 -22.64 -58.55
N GLY A 121 -16.51 -22.28 -59.64
CA GLY A 121 -17.82 -22.84 -59.97
C GLY A 121 -19.04 -21.99 -59.57
N LEU A 122 -18.89 -20.73 -59.17
CA LEU A 122 -20.03 -19.85 -58.91
C LEU A 122 -19.86 -18.48 -59.58
N TRP A 123 -20.85 -18.05 -60.34
CA TRP A 123 -20.94 -16.71 -60.94
C TRP A 123 -22.13 -15.96 -60.34
N MET A 124 -21.88 -14.77 -59.80
CA MET A 124 -22.87 -13.86 -59.23
C MET A 124 -22.78 -12.51 -59.97
N GLY A 125 -23.80 -12.14 -60.73
CA GLY A 125 -23.86 -10.84 -61.40
C GLY A 125 -25.28 -10.39 -61.70
N THR A 126 -25.43 -9.15 -62.14
CA THR A 126 -26.75 -8.54 -62.39
C THR A 126 -27.40 -9.01 -63.70
N THR A 127 -26.64 -9.64 -64.60
CA THR A 127 -27.13 -10.19 -65.88
C THR A 127 -26.37 -11.45 -66.30
N LEU A 128 -27.07 -12.46 -66.80
CA LEU A 128 -26.45 -13.70 -67.29
C LEU A 128 -25.33 -13.40 -68.30
N PRO A 129 -24.17 -14.07 -68.22
CA PRO A 129 -23.14 -13.94 -69.24
C PRO A 129 -23.61 -14.56 -70.56
N GLY A 130 -23.16 -14.00 -71.68
CA GLY A 130 -23.54 -14.45 -73.03
C GLY A 130 -23.13 -15.89 -73.39
N SER A 131 -22.32 -16.55 -72.55
CA SER A 131 -22.00 -17.98 -72.66
C SER A 131 -21.72 -18.59 -71.28
N GLY A 132 -22.04 -19.87 -71.13
CA GLY A 132 -21.80 -20.63 -69.89
C GLY A 132 -20.46 -21.36 -69.88
N THR A 133 -19.90 -21.56 -68.69
CA THR A 133 -18.75 -22.42 -68.40
C THR A 133 -19.24 -23.64 -67.63
N ALA A 134 -18.85 -24.84 -68.04
CA ALA A 134 -19.26 -26.07 -67.39
C ALA A 134 -18.81 -26.10 -65.91
N GLY A 135 -19.71 -26.54 -65.03
CA GLY A 135 -19.45 -26.58 -63.58
C GLY A 135 -19.64 -25.25 -62.85
N VAL A 136 -20.11 -24.20 -63.55
CA VAL A 136 -20.46 -22.92 -62.93
C VAL A 136 -21.96 -22.83 -62.67
N LEU A 137 -22.35 -22.58 -61.42
CA LEU A 137 -23.70 -22.16 -61.07
C LEU A 137 -23.84 -20.66 -61.32
N TYR A 138 -24.88 -20.26 -62.05
CA TYR A 138 -25.17 -18.86 -62.36
C TYR A 138 -26.39 -18.42 -61.56
N VAL A 139 -26.23 -17.41 -60.71
CA VAL A 139 -27.39 -16.78 -60.04
C VAL A 139 -27.39 -15.30 -60.39
N VAL A 140 -28.52 -14.86 -60.94
CA VAL A 140 -28.83 -13.45 -61.17
C VAL A 140 -29.79 -13.00 -60.07
N PRO A 141 -29.34 -12.19 -59.10
CA PRO A 141 -30.24 -11.60 -58.11
C PRO A 141 -31.27 -10.71 -58.81
N PRO A 142 -32.56 -10.73 -58.37
CA PRO A 142 -33.54 -9.78 -58.85
C PRO A 142 -33.12 -8.35 -58.48
N ALA A 143 -33.47 -7.39 -59.34
CA ALA A 143 -33.26 -5.96 -59.11
C ALA A 143 -34.08 -5.43 -57.94
#